data_AF-A0A8B7E084-F1
#
_entry.id   AF-A0A8B7E084-F1
#
_cell.length_a   1.000
_cell.length_b   1.000
_cell.length_c   1.000
_cell.angle_alpha   90.00
_cell.angle_beta   90.00
_cell.angle_gamma   90.00
#
_symmetry.space_group_name_H-M   'P 1'
#
loop_
_entity.id
_entity.type
_entity.pdbx_description
1 polymer ?
#
loop_
_entity_poly.entity_id
_entity_poly.type
_entity_poly.pdbx_seq_one_letter_code
_entity_poly.pdbx_strand_id
1 'polypeptide(L)'
;MQKENIFTICASGNKEALVNLIEKSDDKLTLLSTKCSDGKSMLEIAACFGRVNIIEELVKNGLKLEDKSERGYTLLHWCACWGHTEVIKYLCDINVINIYQANIFEETARHIALRYNKGDCVQLLEKYEFLASLRDYITECKQITTDPDKNMGRLTKFDKTSINKHCDEKFEWMKQNRENATSEQIKEKQHELEHQLEVIFNKLK
;
A
#
# COMPACT_ATOMS: atom_id res chain seq x y z
N MET A 1 -31.81 0.36 25.90
CA MET A 1 -31.07 0.13 24.64
C MET A 1 -29.83 1.01 24.68
N GLN A 2 -28.65 0.44 24.91
CA GLN A 2 -27.40 1.19 24.71
C GLN A 2 -27.38 1.60 23.23
N LYS A 3 -27.29 2.90 22.91
CA LYS A 3 -26.96 3.32 21.55
C LYS A 3 -25.58 2.71 21.25
N GLU A 4 -25.51 1.78 20.30
CA GLU A 4 -24.23 1.22 19.89
C GLU A 4 -23.33 2.36 19.41
N ASN A 5 -22.18 2.49 20.04
CA ASN A 5 -21.19 3.49 19.68
C ASN A 5 -20.63 3.12 18.28
N ILE A 6 -20.55 4.08 17.36
CA ILE A 6 -20.01 3.89 16.00
C ILE A 6 -18.64 3.20 16.00
N PHE A 7 -17.80 3.49 17.00
CA PHE A 7 -16.49 2.84 17.13
C PHE A 7 -16.59 1.37 17.53
N THR A 8 -17.60 0.99 18.32
CA THR A 8 -17.90 -0.41 18.63
C THR A 8 -18.39 -1.15 17.39
N ILE A 9 -19.22 -0.51 16.57
CA ILE A 9 -19.66 -1.05 15.27
C ILE A 9 -18.44 -1.30 14.38
N CYS A 10 -17.56 -0.29 14.22
CA CYS A 10 -16.32 -0.43 13.44
C CYS A 10 -15.40 -1.54 13.98
N ALA A 11 -15.22 -1.64 15.31
CA ALA A 11 -14.38 -2.67 15.92
C ALA A 11 -14.96 -4.09 15.77
N SER A 12 -16.29 -4.23 15.82
CA SER A 12 -16.96 -5.52 15.63
C SER A 12 -16.95 -6.02 14.19
N GLY A 13 -16.76 -5.12 13.21
CA GLY A 13 -16.87 -5.46 11.79
C GLY A 13 -18.31 -5.50 11.28
N ASN A 14 -19.29 -5.00 12.05
CA ASN A 14 -20.70 -4.97 11.67
C ASN A 14 -20.97 -3.90 10.61
N LYS A 15 -20.72 -4.26 9.35
CA LYS A 15 -20.89 -3.39 8.19
C LYS A 15 -22.33 -2.90 8.03
N GLU A 16 -23.31 -3.76 8.25
CA GLU A 16 -24.73 -3.41 8.08
C GLU A 16 -25.14 -2.32 9.08
N ALA A 17 -24.77 -2.46 10.36
CA ALA A 17 -25.02 -1.44 11.36
C ALA A 17 -24.29 -0.13 11.03
N LEU A 18 -23.07 -0.20 10.48
CA LEU A 18 -22.33 0.99 10.05
C LEU A 18 -23.05 1.74 8.93
N VAL A 19 -23.46 1.02 7.87
CA VAL A 19 -24.19 1.61 6.74
C VAL A 19 -25.50 2.24 7.23
N ASN A 20 -26.29 1.49 8.00
CA ASN A 20 -27.55 1.98 8.56
C ASN A 20 -27.36 3.24 9.41
N LEU A 21 -26.27 3.34 10.17
CA LEU A 21 -25.98 4.51 10.99
C LEU A 21 -25.56 5.72 10.13
N ILE A 22 -24.71 5.50 9.12
CA ILE A 22 -24.25 6.55 8.20
C ILE A 22 -25.42 7.11 7.38
N GLU A 23 -26.30 6.25 6.88
CA GLU A 23 -27.47 6.65 6.07
C GLU A 23 -28.53 7.41 6.88
N LYS A 24 -28.68 7.09 8.16
CA LYS A 24 -29.63 7.77 9.07
C LYS A 24 -29.08 9.06 9.67
N SER A 25 -27.82 9.39 9.43
CA SER A 25 -27.18 10.56 10.03
C SER A 25 -27.55 11.84 9.26
N ASP A 26 -28.19 12.79 9.95
CA ASP A 26 -28.53 14.11 9.39
C ASP A 26 -27.26 14.91 9.01
N ASP A 27 -26.15 14.68 9.72
CA ASP A 27 -24.84 15.26 9.42
C ASP A 27 -23.80 14.14 9.26
N LYS A 28 -23.72 13.62 8.03
CA LYS A 28 -22.75 12.58 7.66
C LYS A 28 -21.31 13.06 7.80
N LEU A 29 -21.00 14.32 7.48
CA LEU A 29 -19.62 14.81 7.50
C LEU A 29 -19.07 14.86 8.93
N THR A 30 -19.86 15.38 9.87
CA THR A 30 -19.48 15.40 11.29
C THR A 30 -19.32 13.99 11.84
N LEU A 31 -20.23 13.06 11.52
CA LEU A 31 -20.11 11.66 11.92
C LEU A 31 -18.79 11.04 11.43
N LEU A 32 -18.47 11.24 10.15
CA LEU A 32 -17.28 10.68 9.48
C LEU A 32 -15.95 11.23 10.02
N SER A 33 -15.96 12.47 10.53
CA SER A 33 -14.79 13.13 11.13
C SER A 33 -14.63 12.87 12.64
N THR A 34 -15.61 12.23 13.29
CA THR A 34 -15.59 12.00 14.74
C THR A 34 -14.46 11.04 15.14
N LYS A 35 -13.83 11.34 16.29
CA LYS A 35 -12.79 10.50 16.91
C LYS A 35 -13.29 9.90 18.22
N CYS A 36 -12.77 8.73 18.58
CA CYS A 36 -13.07 8.10 19.86
C CYS A 36 -12.36 8.84 21.02
N SER A 37 -12.60 8.41 22.26
CA SER A 37 -11.96 8.99 23.46
C SER A 37 -10.43 8.97 23.42
N ASP A 38 -9.84 8.00 22.71
CA ASP A 38 -8.39 7.88 22.54
C ASP A 38 -7.86 8.70 21.34
N GLY A 39 -8.71 9.53 20.71
CA GLY A 39 -8.35 10.33 19.55
C GLY A 39 -8.24 9.56 18.24
N LYS A 40 -8.68 8.28 18.18
CA LYS A 40 -8.63 7.47 16.95
C LYS A 40 -9.86 7.69 16.08
N SER A 41 -9.66 7.77 14.77
CA SER A 41 -10.70 7.79 13.75
C SER A 41 -11.33 6.40 13.55
N MET A 42 -12.43 6.35 12.80
CA MET A 42 -13.07 5.07 12.44
C MET A 42 -12.17 4.15 11.61
N LEU A 43 -11.39 4.70 10.67
CA LEU A 43 -10.45 3.92 9.87
C LEU A 43 -9.35 3.31 10.75
N GLU A 44 -8.81 4.07 11.71
CA GLU A 44 -7.80 3.57 12.63
C GLU A 44 -8.35 2.46 13.54
N ILE A 45 -9.59 2.61 14.03
CA ILE A 45 -10.27 1.53 14.77
C ILE A 45 -10.44 0.29 13.89
N ALA A 46 -10.97 0.44 12.68
CA ALA A 46 -11.14 -0.68 11.76
C ALA A 46 -9.81 -1.40 11.45
N ALA A 47 -8.72 -0.65 11.25
CA ALA A 47 -7.38 -1.20 11.04
C ALA A 47 -6.82 -1.91 12.29
N CYS A 48 -7.02 -1.34 13.49
CA CYS A 48 -6.60 -1.96 14.76
C CYS A 48 -7.32 -3.28 15.05
N PHE A 49 -8.49 -3.51 14.46
CA PHE A 49 -9.30 -4.72 14.65
C PHE A 49 -9.38 -5.60 13.39
N GLY A 50 -8.63 -5.28 12.33
CA GLY A 50 -8.54 -6.12 11.14
C GLY A 50 -9.79 -6.11 10.25
N ARG A 51 -10.57 -5.04 10.25
CA ARG A 51 -11.89 -4.98 9.61
C ARG A 51 -11.82 -4.39 8.19
N VAL A 52 -11.36 -5.19 7.23
CA VAL A 52 -11.26 -4.79 5.81
C VAL A 52 -12.62 -4.32 5.26
N ASN A 53 -13.69 -5.05 5.55
CA ASN A 53 -15.05 -4.71 5.11
C ASN A 53 -15.55 -3.34 5.61
N ILE A 54 -15.11 -2.92 6.80
CA ILE A 54 -15.40 -1.60 7.36
C ILE A 54 -14.54 -0.53 6.69
N ILE A 55 -13.25 -0.80 6.48
CA ILE A 55 -12.34 0.12 5.77
C ILE A 55 -12.89 0.42 4.38
N GLU A 56 -13.24 -0.61 3.61
CA GLU A 56 -13.85 -0.47 2.29
C GLU A 56 -15.10 0.40 2.30
N GLU A 57 -15.97 0.20 3.29
CA GLU A 57 -17.21 0.96 3.40
C GLU A 57 -16.95 2.43 3.75
N LEU A 58 -16.02 2.70 4.67
CA LEU A 58 -15.63 4.06 5.03
C LEU A 58 -15.00 4.82 3.85
N VAL A 59 -14.18 4.14 3.05
CA VAL A 59 -13.56 4.71 1.84
C VAL A 59 -14.60 5.04 0.77
N LYS A 60 -15.61 4.17 0.58
CA LYS A 60 -16.77 4.48 -0.30
C LYS A 60 -17.53 5.73 0.16
N ASN A 61 -17.50 6.00 1.46
CA ASN A 61 -18.10 7.19 2.06
C ASN A 61 -17.16 8.41 2.08
N GLY A 62 -16.01 8.35 1.39
CA GLY A 62 -15.13 9.48 1.14
C GLY A 62 -13.99 9.66 2.14
N LEU A 63 -13.78 8.72 3.07
CA LEU A 63 -12.62 8.78 3.96
C LEU A 63 -11.34 8.44 3.18
N LYS A 64 -10.27 9.19 3.50
CA LYS A 64 -8.95 9.03 2.89
C LYS A 64 -8.10 8.06 3.70
N LEU A 65 -7.31 7.25 3.00
CA LEU A 65 -6.44 6.26 3.62
C LEU A 65 -5.01 6.77 3.83
N GLU A 66 -4.64 7.85 3.14
CA GLU A 66 -3.30 8.45 3.24
C GLU A 66 -3.12 9.34 4.48
N ASP A 67 -4.20 9.59 5.23
CA ASP A 67 -4.17 10.40 6.43
C ASP A 67 -3.25 9.76 7.49
N LYS A 68 -2.53 10.61 8.21
CA LYS A 68 -1.61 10.21 9.28
C LYS A 68 -1.92 10.97 10.56
N SER A 69 -1.64 10.34 11.69
CA SER A 69 -1.72 11.00 12.99
C SER A 69 -0.67 12.11 13.13
N GLU A 70 -0.79 12.93 14.16
CA GLU A 70 0.19 13.98 14.50
C GLU A 70 1.61 13.43 14.71
N ARG A 71 1.71 12.16 15.13
CA ARG A 71 2.98 11.44 15.29
C ARG A 71 3.42 10.71 14.02
N GLY A 72 2.75 10.94 12.89
CA GLY A 72 3.07 10.34 11.60
C GLY A 72 2.65 8.87 11.45
N TYR A 73 1.82 8.32 12.35
CA TYR A 73 1.32 6.95 12.19
C TYR A 73 0.26 6.90 11.09
N THR A 74 0.45 6.01 10.13
CA THR A 74 -0.51 5.67 9.07
C THR A 74 -1.31 4.42 9.43
N LEU A 75 -2.34 4.09 8.65
CA LEU A 75 -3.09 2.84 8.82
C LEU A 75 -2.20 1.59 8.78
N LEU A 76 -1.15 1.58 7.93
CA LEU A 76 -0.21 0.45 7.87
C LEU A 76 0.52 0.23 9.20
N HIS A 77 0.87 1.29 9.93
CA HIS A 77 1.47 1.16 11.26
C HIS A 77 0.49 0.52 12.25
N TRP A 78 -0.77 0.97 12.24
CA TRP A 78 -1.79 0.48 13.15
C TRP A 78 -2.09 -1.00 12.91
N CYS A 79 -2.36 -1.44 11.67
CA CYS A 79 -2.63 -2.85 11.42
C CYS A 79 -1.39 -3.74 11.62
N ALA A 80 -0.18 -3.23 11.32
CA ALA A 80 1.08 -3.93 11.60
C ALA A 80 1.33 -4.14 13.10
N CYS A 81 0.97 -3.15 13.94
CA CYS A 81 1.07 -3.27 15.40
C CYS A 81 0.23 -4.43 15.95
N TRP A 82 -0.97 -4.62 15.39
CA TRP A 82 -1.92 -5.63 15.87
C TRP A 82 -1.79 -6.99 15.16
N GLY A 83 -1.16 -7.02 13.98
CA GLY A 83 -0.92 -8.26 13.22
C GLY A 83 -1.97 -8.55 12.15
N HIS A 84 -2.64 -7.53 11.62
CA HIS A 84 -3.74 -7.71 10.66
C HIS A 84 -3.25 -7.70 9.21
N THR A 85 -2.77 -8.86 8.76
CA THR A 85 -2.24 -9.09 7.40
C THR A 85 -3.24 -8.79 6.29
N GLU A 86 -4.52 -9.15 6.46
CA GLU A 86 -5.57 -8.88 5.46
C GLU A 86 -5.76 -7.38 5.22
N VAL A 87 -5.65 -6.55 6.27
CA VAL A 87 -5.70 -5.09 6.13
C VAL A 87 -4.44 -4.59 5.41
N ILE A 88 -3.26 -5.09 5.76
CA ILE A 88 -2.01 -4.74 5.06
C ILE A 88 -2.13 -5.07 3.57
N LYS A 89 -2.57 -6.29 3.24
CA LYS A 89 -2.78 -6.76 1.87
C LYS A 89 -3.69 -5.81 1.11
N TYR A 90 -4.88 -5.53 1.66
CA TYR A 90 -5.84 -4.59 1.06
C TYR A 90 -5.23 -3.20 0.81
N LEU A 91 -4.56 -2.62 1.81
CA LEU A 91 -3.98 -1.26 1.74
C LEU A 91 -2.82 -1.16 0.75
N CYS A 92 -1.95 -2.17 0.70
CA CYS A 92 -0.90 -2.24 -0.31
C CYS A 92 -1.47 -2.57 -1.70
N ASP A 93 -2.64 -3.22 -1.76
CA ASP A 93 -3.24 -3.63 -3.01
C ASP A 93 -3.80 -2.47 -3.83
N ILE A 94 -4.46 -1.54 -3.15
CA ILE A 94 -4.98 -0.30 -3.74
C ILE A 94 -3.89 0.72 -4.09
N ASN A 95 -2.66 0.53 -3.58
CA ASN A 95 -1.48 1.34 -3.91
C ASN A 95 -1.63 2.86 -3.69
N VAL A 96 -2.38 3.27 -2.66
CA VAL A 96 -2.54 4.70 -2.31
C VAL A 96 -1.66 5.12 -1.12
N ILE A 97 -1.23 4.15 -0.30
CA ILE A 97 -0.41 4.43 0.89
C ILE A 97 1.06 4.21 0.58
N ASN A 98 1.91 5.14 1.02
CA ASN A 98 3.36 4.96 1.02
C ASN A 98 3.78 3.93 2.08
N ILE A 99 4.21 2.75 1.63
CA ILE A 99 4.69 1.66 2.50
C ILE A 99 5.96 2.04 3.30
N TYR A 100 6.74 2.99 2.79
CA TYR A 100 7.95 3.49 3.43
C TYR A 100 7.71 4.73 4.31
N GLN A 101 6.46 5.13 4.53
CA GLN A 101 6.17 6.26 5.42
C GLN A 101 6.64 5.93 6.83
N ALA A 102 7.58 6.71 7.34
CA ALA A 102 8.04 6.62 8.71
C ALA A 102 7.24 7.57 9.62
N ASN A 103 7.04 7.16 10.87
CA ASN A 103 6.51 8.00 11.94
C ASN A 103 7.61 8.92 12.52
N ILE A 104 7.30 9.72 13.55
CA ILE A 104 8.28 10.62 14.20
C ILE A 104 9.45 9.90 14.90
N PHE A 105 9.36 8.58 15.07
CA PHE A 105 10.41 7.74 15.64
C PHE A 105 11.22 7.03 14.55
N GLU A 106 11.07 7.43 13.29
CA GLU A 106 11.71 6.82 12.12
C GLU A 106 11.30 5.34 11.90
N GLU A 107 10.18 4.92 12.50
CA GLU A 107 9.65 3.58 12.33
C GLU A 107 8.70 3.54 11.14
N THR A 108 8.91 2.60 10.20
CA THR A 108 7.92 2.23 9.19
C THR A 108 6.96 1.19 9.75
N ALA A 109 5.91 0.83 9.01
CA ALA A 109 5.02 -0.27 9.38
C ALA A 109 5.79 -1.59 9.62
N ARG A 110 6.86 -1.86 8.86
CA ARG A 110 7.69 -3.07 9.05
C ARG A 110 8.48 -3.02 10.35
N HIS A 111 9.01 -1.85 10.74
CA HIS A 111 9.64 -1.65 12.05
C HIS A 111 8.65 -1.91 13.20
N ILE A 112 7.40 -1.42 13.07
CA ILE A 112 6.34 -1.70 14.06
C ILE A 112 6.03 -3.20 14.14
N ALA A 113 5.86 -3.88 13.00
CA ALA A 113 5.60 -5.32 12.98
C ALA A 113 6.73 -6.11 13.69
N LEU A 114 8.00 -5.74 13.47
CA LEU A 114 9.14 -6.34 14.16
C LEU A 114 9.08 -6.10 15.68
N ARG A 115 8.87 -4.85 16.10
CA ARG A 115 8.83 -4.46 17.53
C ARG A 115 7.76 -5.21 18.32
N TYR A 116 6.63 -5.51 17.69
CA TYR A 116 5.51 -6.23 18.32
C TYR A 116 5.45 -7.73 17.95
N ASN A 117 6.54 -8.28 17.39
CA ASN A 117 6.68 -9.69 17.04
C ASN A 117 5.57 -10.23 16.13
N LYS A 118 5.24 -9.49 15.07
CA LYS A 118 4.22 -9.84 14.06
C LYS A 118 4.87 -10.38 12.80
N GLY A 119 5.45 -11.59 12.89
CA GLY A 119 6.24 -12.22 11.82
C GLY A 119 5.55 -12.25 10.45
N ASP A 120 4.27 -12.63 10.39
CA ASP A 120 3.52 -12.67 9.13
C ASP A 120 3.37 -11.28 8.49
N CYS A 121 3.22 -10.23 9.31
CA CYS A 121 3.19 -8.85 8.83
C CYS A 121 4.55 -8.40 8.33
N VAL A 122 5.65 -8.83 8.97
CA VAL A 122 7.01 -8.53 8.50
C VAL A 122 7.24 -9.12 7.12
N GLN A 123 6.94 -10.41 6.94
CA GLN A 123 7.10 -11.10 5.65
C GLN A 123 6.21 -10.48 4.57
N LEU A 124 4.96 -10.15 4.91
CA LEU A 124 4.02 -9.55 3.97
C LEU A 124 4.47 -8.14 3.54
N LEU A 125 4.87 -7.29 4.48
CA LEU A 125 5.35 -5.94 4.19
C LEU A 125 6.64 -5.99 3.36
N GLU A 126 7.59 -6.85 3.71
CA GLU A 126 8.81 -7.06 2.93
C GLU A 126 8.48 -7.47 1.48
N LYS A 127 7.57 -8.42 1.29
CA LYS A 127 7.10 -8.81 -0.05
C LYS A 127 6.56 -7.61 -0.84
N TYR A 128 5.73 -6.76 -0.22
CA TYR A 128 5.20 -5.56 -0.88
C TYR A 128 6.27 -4.49 -1.14
N GLU A 129 7.30 -4.40 -0.31
CA GLU A 129 8.45 -3.52 -0.56
C GLU A 129 9.23 -3.99 -1.81
N PHE A 130 9.43 -5.30 -2.02
CA PHE A 130 10.03 -5.79 -3.26
C PHE A 130 9.14 -5.55 -4.49
N LEU A 131 7.82 -5.72 -4.35
CA LEU A 131 6.88 -5.39 -5.43
C LEU A 131 6.92 -3.90 -5.78
N ALA A 132 7.00 -3.02 -4.77
CA ALA A 132 7.13 -1.58 -4.98
C ALA A 132 8.45 -1.24 -5.68
N SER A 133 9.58 -1.79 -5.22
CA SER A 133 10.88 -1.57 -5.84
C SER A 133 10.91 -2.00 -7.31
N LEU A 134 10.39 -3.18 -7.64
CA LEU A 134 10.30 -3.63 -9.04
C LEU A 134 9.40 -2.72 -9.88
N ARG A 135 8.26 -2.27 -9.33
CA ARG A 135 7.36 -1.33 -10.03
C ARG A 135 8.05 0.01 -10.32
N ASP A 136 8.76 0.54 -9.34
CA ASP A 136 9.45 1.82 -9.46
C ASP A 136 10.56 1.73 -10.51
N TYR A 137 11.32 0.63 -10.50
CA TYR A 137 12.34 0.36 -11.52
C TYR A 137 11.75 0.24 -12.93
N ILE A 138 10.64 -0.49 -13.10
CA ILE A 138 9.90 -0.56 -14.38
C ILE A 138 9.48 0.84 -14.85
N THR A 139 8.97 1.65 -13.92
CA THR A 139 8.51 3.01 -14.22
C THR A 139 9.66 3.91 -14.65
N GLU A 140 10.79 3.85 -13.95
CA GLU A 140 12.01 4.57 -14.31
C GLU A 140 12.51 4.17 -15.70
N CYS A 141 12.61 2.86 -15.97
CA CYS A 141 13.01 2.33 -17.27
C CYS A 141 12.14 2.88 -18.41
N LYS A 142 10.81 2.87 -18.23
CA LYS A 142 9.87 3.43 -19.21
C LYS A 142 10.04 4.93 -19.39
N GLN A 143 10.23 5.69 -18.31
CA GLN A 143 10.47 7.13 -18.36
C GLN A 143 11.72 7.48 -19.17
N ILE A 144 12.82 6.73 -19.02
CA ILE A 144 14.04 6.91 -19.81
C ILE A 144 13.73 6.83 -21.33
N THR A 145 12.84 5.92 -21.75
CA THR A 145 12.51 5.79 -23.19
C THR A 145 11.80 7.03 -23.76
N THR A 146 11.03 7.74 -22.93
CA THR A 146 10.19 8.88 -23.31
C THR A 146 10.85 10.23 -23.09
N ASP A 147 11.76 10.32 -22.13
CA ASP A 147 12.41 11.57 -21.69
C ASP A 147 13.74 11.77 -22.43
N PRO A 148 13.85 12.80 -23.31
CA PRO A 148 15.07 13.08 -24.06
C PRO A 148 16.29 13.39 -23.18
N ASP A 149 16.08 14.03 -22.02
CA ASP A 149 17.17 14.41 -21.13
C ASP A 149 17.75 13.16 -20.45
N LYS A 150 16.90 12.19 -20.10
CA LYS A 150 17.33 10.92 -19.51
C LYS A 150 17.98 9.97 -20.51
N ASN A 151 17.53 9.94 -21.77
CA ASN A 151 18.13 9.05 -22.78
C ASN A 151 19.31 9.68 -23.55
N MET A 152 19.56 10.98 -23.38
CA MET A 152 20.67 11.72 -23.99
C MET A 152 20.74 11.58 -25.53
N GLY A 153 19.64 11.21 -26.19
CA GLY A 153 19.62 10.88 -27.62
C GLY A 153 20.39 9.61 -28.01
N ARG A 154 20.87 8.82 -27.04
CA ARG A 154 21.72 7.64 -27.28
C ARG A 154 20.94 6.35 -27.52
N LEU A 155 19.64 6.33 -27.22
CA LEU A 155 18.78 5.17 -27.41
C LEU A 155 18.20 5.12 -28.83
N THR A 156 18.45 4.01 -29.52
CA THR A 156 17.83 3.73 -30.81
C THR A 156 16.34 3.38 -30.67
N LYS A 157 15.61 3.38 -31.78
CA LYS A 157 14.21 2.88 -31.80
C LYS A 157 14.14 1.42 -31.31
N PHE A 158 15.12 0.60 -31.65
CA PHE A 158 15.22 -0.79 -31.21
C PHE A 158 15.40 -0.87 -29.69
N ASP A 159 16.32 -0.08 -29.13
CA ASP A 159 16.56 -0.03 -27.68
C ASP A 159 15.28 0.31 -26.91
N LYS A 160 14.57 1.37 -27.33
CA LYS A 160 13.30 1.78 -26.70
C LYS A 160 12.23 0.68 -26.78
N THR A 161 12.16 -0.02 -27.91
CA THR A 161 11.23 -1.14 -28.09
C THR A 161 11.57 -2.31 -27.17
N SER A 162 12.86 -2.63 -27.03
CA SER A 162 13.33 -3.71 -26.16
C SER A 162 13.09 -3.41 -24.67
N ILE A 163 13.35 -2.17 -24.24
CA ILE A 163 13.07 -1.73 -22.86
C ILE A 163 11.58 -1.90 -22.56
N ASN A 164 10.70 -1.33 -23.40
CA ASN A 164 9.26 -1.40 -23.17
C ASN A 164 8.76 -2.85 -23.13
N LYS A 165 9.25 -3.71 -24.03
CA LYS A 165 8.91 -5.13 -24.04
C LYS A 165 9.23 -5.81 -22.70
N HIS A 166 10.48 -5.70 -22.21
CA HIS A 166 10.86 -6.36 -20.95
C HIS A 166 10.15 -5.75 -19.74
N CYS A 167 9.98 -4.43 -19.72
CA CYS A 167 9.20 -3.76 -18.68
C CYS A 167 7.74 -4.23 -18.65
N ASP A 168 7.09 -4.38 -19.81
CA ASP A 168 5.72 -4.89 -19.91
C ASP A 168 5.63 -6.36 -19.49
N GLU A 169 6.59 -7.20 -19.89
CA GLU A 169 6.67 -8.60 -19.46
C GLU A 169 6.74 -8.72 -17.92
N LYS A 170 7.60 -7.93 -17.25
CA LYS A 170 7.68 -7.93 -15.78
C LYS A 170 6.45 -7.37 -15.12
N PHE A 171 5.88 -6.30 -15.68
CA PHE A 171 4.67 -5.69 -15.13
C PHE A 171 3.47 -6.66 -15.18
N GLU A 172 3.31 -7.39 -16.29
CA GLU A 172 2.26 -8.40 -16.41
C GLU A 172 2.53 -9.61 -15.50
N TRP A 173 3.79 -10.04 -15.37
CA TRP A 173 4.14 -11.07 -14.39
C TRP A 173 3.76 -10.67 -12.96
N MET A 174 4.04 -9.43 -12.56
CA MET A 174 3.67 -8.92 -11.23
C MET A 174 2.16 -8.95 -10.99
N LYS A 175 1.35 -8.55 -11.99
CA LYS A 175 -0.11 -8.59 -11.88
C LYS A 175 -0.63 -10.01 -11.69
N GLN A 176 -0.10 -10.96 -12.46
CA GLN A 176 -0.54 -12.35 -12.43
C GLN A 176 -0.12 -13.09 -11.15
N ASN A 177 1.00 -12.69 -10.54
CA ASN A 177 1.60 -13.41 -9.42
C ASN A 177 1.55 -12.64 -8.09
N ARG A 178 0.80 -11.53 -8.02
CA ARG A 178 0.76 -10.65 -6.84
C ARG A 178 0.49 -11.39 -5.54
N GLU A 179 -0.47 -12.30 -5.54
CA GLU A 179 -0.90 -13.02 -4.34
C GLU A 179 0.08 -14.13 -3.95
N ASN A 180 0.60 -14.88 -4.92
CA ASN A 180 1.32 -16.14 -4.68
C ASN A 180 2.85 -16.04 -4.78
N ALA A 181 3.39 -14.98 -5.39
CA ALA A 181 4.83 -14.84 -5.51
C ALA A 181 5.52 -14.72 -4.15
N THR A 182 6.66 -15.39 -3.99
CA THR A 182 7.53 -15.20 -2.83
C THR A 182 8.44 -13.97 -3.01
N SER A 183 9.01 -13.48 -1.92
CA SER A 183 9.97 -12.38 -1.93
C SER A 183 11.18 -12.69 -2.84
N GLU A 184 11.66 -13.92 -2.84
CA GLU A 184 12.77 -14.39 -3.68
C GLU A 184 12.41 -14.32 -5.16
N GLN A 185 11.23 -14.80 -5.55
CA GLN A 185 10.78 -14.75 -6.95
C GLN A 185 10.65 -13.32 -7.45
N ILE A 186 10.22 -12.38 -6.60
CA ILE A 186 10.12 -10.96 -6.98
C ILE A 186 11.52 -10.36 -7.19
N LYS A 187 12.47 -10.65 -6.29
CA LYS A 187 13.88 -10.23 -6.44
C LYS A 187 14.51 -10.78 -7.70
N GLU A 188 14.29 -12.06 -7.99
CA GLU A 188 14.77 -12.71 -9.22
C GLU A 188 14.25 -11.98 -10.47
N LYS A 189 12.97 -11.58 -10.47
CA LYS A 189 12.38 -10.85 -11.61
C LYS A 189 12.94 -9.45 -11.77
N GLN A 190 13.30 -8.79 -10.67
CA GLN A 190 14.01 -7.52 -10.71
C GLN A 190 15.42 -7.67 -11.29
N HIS A 191 16.22 -8.61 -10.77
CA HIS A 191 17.55 -8.89 -11.30
C HIS A 191 17.53 -9.33 -12.77
N GLU A 192 16.55 -10.13 -13.17
CA GLU A 192 16.37 -10.53 -14.57
C GLU A 192 16.16 -9.31 -15.48
N LEU A 193 15.35 -8.33 -15.04
CA LEU A 193 15.11 -7.10 -15.79
C LEU A 193 16.36 -6.22 -15.84
N GLU A 194 17.04 -6.03 -14.71
CA GLU A 194 18.30 -5.26 -14.63
C GLU A 194 19.33 -5.82 -15.62
N HIS A 195 19.53 -7.13 -15.62
CA HIS A 195 20.45 -7.81 -16.53
C HIS A 195 20.01 -7.70 -18.00
N GLN A 196 18.72 -7.83 -18.30
CA GLN A 196 18.17 -7.67 -19.66
C GLN A 196 18.42 -6.26 -20.22
N LEU A 197 18.42 -5.24 -19.36
CA LEU A 197 18.58 -3.84 -19.76
C LEU A 197 20.01 -3.30 -19.60
N GLU A 198 20.91 -4.05 -18.97
CA GLU A 198 22.28 -3.62 -18.66
C GLU A 198 23.03 -3.12 -19.90
N VAL A 199 23.03 -3.91 -20.98
CA VAL A 199 23.73 -3.57 -22.23
C VAL A 199 23.17 -2.28 -22.84
N ILE A 200 21.85 -2.08 -22.74
CA ILE A 200 21.19 -0.88 -23.27
C ILE A 200 21.54 0.34 -22.42
N PHE A 201 21.44 0.23 -21.08
CA PHE A 201 21.73 1.34 -20.17
C PHE A 201 23.21 1.67 -20.06
N ASN A 202 24.12 0.74 -20.37
CA ASN A 202 25.54 1.06 -20.51
C ASN A 202 25.82 2.05 -21.66
N LYS A 203 24.92 2.19 -22.64
CA LYS A 203 25.02 3.25 -23.67
C LYS A 203 24.80 4.65 -23.09
N LEU A 204 24.16 4.77 -21.93
CA LEU A 204 23.82 6.04 -21.28
C LEU A 204 24.93 6.57 -20.35
N LYS A 205 25.91 5.73 -20.00
CA LYS A 205 27.12 6.12 -19.25
C LYS A 205 28.08 6.87 -20.18
#